data_AF-D3AN88-F1
#
_entry.id   AF-D3AN88-F1
#
_cell.length_a   1.000
_cell.length_b   1.000
_cell.length_c   1.000
_cell.angle_alpha   90.00
_cell.angle_beta   90.00
_cell.angle_gamma   90.00
#
_symmetry.space_group_name_H-M   'P 1'
#
loop_
_entity.id
_entity.type
_entity.pdbx_description
1 polymer ?
#
loop_
_entity_poly.entity_id
_entity_poly.type
_entity_poly.pdbx_seq_one_letter_code
_entity_poly.pdbx_strand_id
1 'polypeptide(L)'
;MKKIRLKKLGHLYATDEMLCMAEQDIPENKKIGWQRVEPVFQREVYLQSKICDGILMVAIYLARDLRLGSKKPLYEIFIDKSKREYLTWDTVKGKWRTACVEALEFPHYYSYSCAYITPEEDIRLAEYLGVTQKGMKGIYQYQQSILEERLENRYKKETSLWEAAMKLVPDVPKDWLRWVNRHGLNENFIFYDYSKNVKEGFCTWCEKIVPVKKARHNTYGTCICCGHRIQYKAKGKAGRLCTKEEQVYLPQKYGDGLIIRQFTAQRFYQKGEYKTPKIMCNETGRVIYDKNLTDTQYYYGRYKQRGYRWIKGYPSYSFFYGYNDYKLNHAGAVYKRTVPALSRHILNRTGLPQLISTGYKISPNDYLSGLAEAPYLERFIKAGLKHLTLDALKGRIEVSESHSLAKSLGIDGNRLGRLRNNDGGELFLIWMRYEKKKRKNIVDSVICYFEEQDIRPENIKF
;
A
#
# COMPACT_ATOMS: atom_id res chain seq x y z
N MET A 1 -12.16 5.37 35.25
CA MET A 1 -12.49 5.93 36.58
C MET A 1 -13.82 5.39 37.11
N LYS A 2 -13.94 5.10 38.42
CA LYS A 2 -15.20 4.60 39.02
C LYS A 2 -16.19 5.76 39.24
N LYS A 3 -17.27 5.82 38.44
CA LYS A 3 -18.29 6.89 38.45
C LYS A 3 -18.90 7.15 39.84
N ILE A 4 -19.15 6.09 40.62
CA ILE A 4 -19.70 6.20 41.99
C ILE A 4 -18.77 7.00 42.90
N ARG A 5 -17.44 6.82 42.78
CA ARG A 5 -16.46 7.58 43.56
C ARG A 5 -16.48 9.06 43.17
N LEU A 6 -16.56 9.35 41.86
CA LEU A 6 -16.58 10.73 41.36
C LEU A 6 -17.80 11.51 41.85
N LYS A 7 -18.99 10.87 41.87
CA LYS A 7 -20.20 11.49 42.41
C LYS A 7 -20.09 11.86 43.90
N LYS A 8 -19.26 11.15 44.67
CA LYS A 8 -19.04 11.43 46.11
C LYS A 8 -18.11 12.61 46.36
N LEU A 9 -17.36 13.07 45.35
CA LEU A 9 -16.45 14.22 45.49
C LEU A 9 -17.20 15.57 45.55
N GLY A 10 -18.52 15.56 45.30
CA GLY A 10 -19.36 16.75 45.24
C GLY A 10 -19.25 17.49 43.91
N HIS A 11 -20.01 18.58 43.80
CA HIS A 11 -19.96 19.49 42.67
C HIS A 11 -19.18 20.76 43.04
N LEU A 12 -18.48 21.34 42.07
CA LEU A 12 -17.91 22.67 42.23
C LEU A 12 -18.96 23.68 41.75
N TYR A 13 -19.47 24.50 42.67
CA TYR A 13 -20.40 25.59 42.37
C TYR A 13 -19.64 26.91 42.21
N ALA A 14 -20.09 27.76 41.31
CA ALA A 14 -19.47 29.05 41.06
C ALA A 14 -19.47 29.95 42.31
N THR A 15 -18.37 30.69 42.51
CA THR A 15 -18.22 31.64 43.61
C THR A 15 -18.97 32.94 43.32
N ASP A 16 -19.38 33.66 44.36
CA ASP A 16 -20.08 34.95 44.20
C ASP A 16 -19.24 35.99 43.45
N GLU A 17 -17.91 35.90 43.55
CA GLU A 17 -16.98 36.71 42.75
C GLU A 17 -17.13 36.42 41.24
N MET A 18 -17.25 35.17 40.83
CA MET A 18 -17.46 34.80 39.43
C MET A 18 -18.78 35.33 38.88
N LEU A 19 -19.85 35.30 39.69
CA LEU A 19 -21.14 35.90 39.34
C LEU A 19 -21.01 37.41 39.14
N CYS A 20 -20.40 38.10 40.10
CA CYS A 20 -20.17 39.55 40.05
C CYS A 20 -19.33 39.95 38.82
N MET A 21 -18.24 39.22 38.55
CA MET A 21 -17.42 39.44 37.35
C MET A 21 -18.19 39.21 36.05
N ALA A 22 -19.01 38.16 35.99
CA ALA A 22 -19.79 37.86 34.79
C ALA A 22 -20.88 38.91 34.56
N GLU A 23 -21.50 39.44 35.62
CA GLU A 23 -22.50 40.53 35.56
C GLU A 23 -21.90 41.84 35.05
N GLN A 24 -20.66 42.15 35.45
CA GLN A 24 -19.94 43.35 35.03
C GLN A 24 -19.31 43.25 33.62
N ASP A 25 -19.17 42.05 33.04
CA ASP A 25 -18.61 41.86 31.69
C ASP A 25 -19.58 42.37 30.62
N ILE A 26 -19.22 43.47 29.96
CA ILE A 26 -20.01 44.07 28.88
C ILE A 26 -19.53 43.46 27.55
N PRO A 27 -20.40 42.75 26.81
CA PRO A 27 -19.99 42.10 25.57
C PRO A 27 -19.66 43.12 24.48
N GLU A 28 -18.59 42.86 23.74
CA GLU A 28 -18.14 43.69 22.62
C GLU A 28 -18.51 43.04 21.29
N ASN A 29 -18.89 43.87 20.31
CA ASN A 29 -19.17 43.39 18.96
C ASN A 29 -17.88 42.98 18.26
N LYS A 30 -17.68 41.68 18.05
CA LYS A 30 -16.51 41.13 17.34
C LYS A 30 -16.91 40.57 15.99
N LYS A 31 -16.03 40.73 15.00
CA LYS A 31 -16.18 40.12 13.68
C LYS A 31 -15.84 38.64 13.75
N ILE A 32 -16.80 37.79 13.46
CA ILE A 32 -16.71 36.33 13.49
C ILE A 32 -16.72 35.80 12.06
N GLY A 33 -15.61 35.17 11.66
CA GLY A 33 -15.39 34.73 10.28
C GLY A 33 -15.46 35.88 9.28
N TRP A 34 -16.00 35.61 8.09
CA TRP A 34 -15.97 36.55 6.97
C TRP A 34 -17.07 37.61 6.99
N GLN A 35 -18.22 37.36 7.64
CA GLN A 35 -19.43 38.19 7.44
C GLN A 35 -20.30 38.45 8.69
N ARG A 36 -20.00 37.86 9.86
CA ARG A 36 -20.87 38.02 11.04
C ARG A 36 -20.24 38.97 12.06
N VAL A 37 -21.06 39.81 12.68
CA VAL A 37 -20.70 40.58 13.86
C VAL A 37 -21.63 40.14 14.97
N GLU A 38 -21.07 39.66 16.07
CA GLU A 38 -21.84 39.17 17.21
C GLU A 38 -21.27 39.77 18.51
N PRO A 39 -22.12 40.02 19.52
CA PRO A 39 -21.68 40.43 20.85
C PRO A 39 -20.98 39.26 21.55
N VAL A 40 -19.69 39.43 21.85
CA VAL A 40 -18.82 38.43 22.50
C VAL A 40 -18.35 38.98 23.84
N PHE A 41 -18.58 38.22 24.91
CA PHE A 41 -18.08 38.56 26.24
C PHE A 41 -16.55 38.54 26.28
N GLN A 42 -15.94 39.39 27.12
CA GLN A 42 -14.49 39.36 27.29
C GLN A 42 -14.03 38.01 27.87
N ARG A 43 -14.84 37.42 28.76
CA ARG A 43 -14.59 36.14 29.44
C ARG A 43 -15.77 35.20 29.27
N GLU A 44 -15.86 34.49 28.14
CA GLU A 44 -16.98 33.58 27.87
C GLU A 44 -17.02 32.38 28.79
N VAL A 45 -15.84 31.92 29.22
CA VAL A 45 -15.69 30.72 30.05
C VAL A 45 -14.96 31.06 31.33
N TYR A 46 -15.49 30.56 32.44
CA TYR A 46 -14.84 30.62 33.74
C TYR A 46 -14.47 29.21 34.17
N LEU A 47 -13.31 29.07 34.79
CA LEU A 47 -12.82 27.81 35.34
C LEU A 47 -12.66 27.92 36.84
N GLN A 48 -12.93 26.81 37.51
CA GLN A 48 -12.56 26.61 38.89
C GLN A 48 -11.94 25.23 39.03
N SER A 49 -10.87 25.11 39.81
CA SER A 49 -10.21 23.82 40.02
C SER A 49 -9.98 23.48 41.49
N LYS A 50 -10.08 22.20 41.83
CA LYS A 50 -9.83 21.67 43.17
C LYS A 50 -9.24 20.28 43.09
N ILE A 51 -8.30 19.96 43.97
CA ILE A 51 -7.76 18.60 44.10
C ILE A 51 -8.42 17.94 45.30
N CYS A 52 -9.12 16.83 45.07
CA CYS A 52 -9.79 16.03 46.09
C CYS A 52 -9.37 14.56 45.95
N ASP A 53 -8.88 13.94 47.02
CA ASP A 53 -8.41 12.55 47.03
C ASP A 53 -7.42 12.21 45.89
N GLY A 54 -6.53 13.16 45.57
CA GLY A 54 -5.54 13.03 44.50
C GLY A 54 -6.09 13.16 43.08
N ILE A 55 -7.38 13.47 42.91
CA ILE A 55 -8.04 13.72 41.62
C ILE A 55 -8.21 15.23 41.45
N LEU A 56 -7.73 15.77 40.32
CA LEU A 56 -8.02 17.15 39.94
C LEU A 56 -9.43 17.23 39.36
N MET A 57 -10.26 18.05 39.97
CA MET A 57 -11.58 18.43 39.51
C MET A 57 -11.49 19.82 38.87
N VAL A 58 -12.05 19.98 37.69
CA VAL A 58 -12.16 21.26 37.00
C VAL A 58 -13.60 21.47 36.59
N ALA A 59 -14.23 22.53 37.10
CA ALA A 59 -15.54 22.99 36.67
C ALA A 59 -15.40 24.10 35.63
N ILE A 60 -16.23 24.03 34.60
CA ILE A 60 -16.29 24.97 33.49
C ILE A 60 -17.67 25.59 33.49
N TYR A 61 -17.75 26.92 33.54
CA TYR A 61 -18.98 27.69 33.56
C TYR A 61 -19.04 28.62 32.34
N LEU A 62 -20.25 28.89 31.84
CA LEU A 62 -20.48 29.91 30.81
C LEU A 62 -20.85 31.25 31.45
N ALA A 63 -20.33 32.33 30.89
CA ALA A 63 -20.66 33.69 31.32
C ALA A 63 -22.17 33.94 31.32
N ARG A 64 -22.88 33.48 30.28
CA ARG A 64 -24.34 33.62 30.16
C ARG A 64 -25.09 32.99 31.31
N ASP A 65 -24.68 31.78 31.73
CA ASP A 65 -25.34 31.06 32.82
C ASP A 65 -25.06 31.74 34.16
N LEU A 66 -23.83 32.19 34.38
CA LEU A 66 -23.45 32.94 35.59
C LEU A 66 -24.24 34.25 35.71
N ARG A 67 -24.42 35.00 34.62
CA ARG A 67 -25.22 36.23 34.58
C ARG A 67 -26.70 36.00 34.91
N LEU A 68 -27.22 34.82 34.60
CA LEU A 68 -28.58 34.41 34.95
C LEU A 68 -28.68 33.91 36.41
N GLY A 69 -27.62 34.02 37.20
CA GLY A 69 -27.57 33.58 38.59
C GLY A 69 -27.32 32.07 38.75
N SER A 70 -27.04 31.33 37.67
CA SER A 70 -26.77 29.90 37.77
C SER A 70 -25.38 29.66 38.35
N LYS A 71 -25.32 28.92 39.47
CA LYS A 71 -24.05 28.47 40.07
C LYS A 71 -23.56 27.13 39.53
N LYS A 72 -24.34 26.47 38.66
CA LYS A 72 -24.02 25.11 38.19
C LYS A 72 -23.01 25.15 37.04
N PRO A 73 -22.00 24.25 37.05
CA PRO A 73 -21.07 24.14 35.93
C PRO A 73 -21.73 23.53 34.71
N LEU A 74 -21.31 23.96 33.52
CA LEU A 74 -21.68 23.34 32.25
C LEU A 74 -21.03 21.95 32.15
N TYR A 75 -19.74 21.86 32.48
CA TYR A 75 -18.98 20.62 32.51
C TYR A 75 -18.13 20.51 33.77
N GLU A 76 -17.98 19.29 34.27
CA GLU A 76 -17.01 18.96 35.31
C GLU A 76 -16.05 17.90 34.79
N ILE A 77 -14.77 18.24 34.71
CA ILE A 77 -13.70 17.36 34.25
C ILE A 77 -12.96 16.81 35.48
N PHE A 78 -12.87 15.49 35.56
CA PHE A 78 -12.14 14.78 36.59
C PHE A 78 -10.88 14.18 35.97
N ILE A 79 -9.71 14.44 36.55
CA ILE A 79 -8.42 13.98 36.05
C ILE A 79 -7.68 13.26 37.18
N ASP A 80 -7.38 11.98 36.98
CA ASP A 80 -6.53 11.17 37.86
C ASP A 80 -5.18 11.00 37.17
N LYS A 81 -4.20 11.80 37.59
CA LYS A 81 -2.85 11.78 37.02
C LYS A 81 -2.14 10.45 37.24
N SER A 82 -2.36 9.80 38.38
CA SER A 82 -1.71 8.53 38.72
C SER A 82 -2.11 7.40 37.78
N LYS A 83 -3.36 7.43 37.30
CA LYS A 83 -3.90 6.44 36.37
C LYS A 83 -3.88 6.87 34.91
N ARG A 84 -3.46 8.11 34.63
CA ARG A 84 -3.57 8.75 33.30
C ARG A 84 -4.97 8.61 32.70
N GLU A 85 -5.98 8.90 33.53
CA GLU A 85 -7.38 8.86 33.14
C GLU A 85 -8.04 10.22 33.34
N TYR A 86 -9.01 10.50 32.50
CA TYR A 86 -9.95 11.60 32.71
C TYR A 86 -11.37 11.17 32.36
N LEU A 87 -12.34 11.86 32.93
CA LEU A 87 -13.75 11.68 32.65
C LEU A 87 -14.47 13.01 32.82
N THR A 88 -15.40 13.32 31.93
CA THR A 88 -16.16 14.58 31.98
C THR A 88 -17.61 14.28 32.31
N TRP A 89 -18.21 15.03 33.24
CA TRP A 89 -19.64 15.06 33.48
C TRP A 89 -20.25 16.23 32.71
N ASP A 90 -21.23 15.93 31.86
CA ASP A 90 -22.05 16.91 31.15
C ASP A 90 -23.30 17.17 31.99
N THR A 91 -23.34 18.33 32.64
CA THR A 91 -24.39 18.67 33.62
C THR A 91 -25.74 18.86 32.93
N VAL A 92 -25.75 19.43 31.72
CA VAL A 92 -26.97 19.71 30.95
C VAL A 92 -27.60 18.41 30.46
N LYS A 93 -26.79 17.49 29.92
CA LYS A 93 -27.27 16.21 29.39
C LYS A 93 -27.31 15.10 30.44
N GLY A 94 -26.86 15.36 31.67
CA GLY A 94 -26.84 14.41 32.77
C GLY A 94 -26.07 13.12 32.46
N LYS A 95 -24.96 13.21 31.73
CA LYS A 95 -24.22 12.04 31.24
C LYS A 95 -22.71 12.15 31.36
N TRP A 96 -22.06 11.00 31.52
CA TRP A 96 -20.60 10.90 31.48
C TRP A 96 -20.08 10.87 30.05
N ARG A 97 -19.02 11.63 29.77
CA ARG A 97 -18.31 11.71 28.49
C ARG A 97 -16.84 11.35 28.66
N THR A 98 -16.29 10.71 27.64
CA THR A 98 -14.85 10.41 27.50
C THR A 98 -14.16 11.36 26.52
N ALA A 99 -14.86 12.40 26.05
CA ALA A 99 -14.35 13.39 25.11
C ALA A 99 -13.34 14.33 25.78
N CYS A 100 -12.30 14.72 25.04
CA CYS A 100 -11.41 15.79 25.46
C CYS A 100 -12.15 17.13 25.45
N VAL A 101 -11.58 18.12 26.15
CA VAL A 101 -12.16 19.44 26.32
C VAL A 101 -12.42 20.16 24.98
N GLU A 102 -11.57 19.95 23.98
CA GLU A 102 -11.75 20.51 22.63
C GLU A 102 -12.96 19.95 21.89
N ALA A 103 -13.36 18.71 22.19
CA ALA A 103 -14.52 18.06 21.60
C ALA A 103 -15.82 18.27 22.38
N LEU A 104 -15.80 19.12 23.43
CA LEU A 104 -17.00 19.53 24.14
C LEU A 104 -17.74 20.63 23.37
N GLU A 105 -19.05 20.70 23.56
CA GLU A 105 -19.90 21.68 22.88
C GLU A 105 -19.80 23.02 23.64
N PHE A 106 -19.22 24.02 22.97
CA PHE A 106 -19.16 25.42 23.41
C PHE A 106 -19.83 26.32 22.36
N PRO A 107 -20.26 27.55 22.71
CA PRO A 107 -20.74 28.52 21.74
C PRO A 107 -19.72 28.75 20.62
N HIS A 108 -20.17 28.90 19.37
CA HIS A 108 -19.26 28.98 18.20
C HIS A 108 -18.29 30.17 18.26
N TYR A 109 -18.63 31.21 19.01
CA TYR A 109 -17.83 32.41 19.20
C TYR A 109 -16.86 32.33 20.39
N TYR A 110 -16.86 31.22 21.15
CA TYR A 110 -15.98 31.01 22.31
C TYR A 110 -14.50 31.24 21.98
N SER A 111 -14.04 30.85 20.79
CA SER A 111 -12.64 31.02 20.36
C SER A 111 -12.19 32.48 20.25
N TYR A 112 -13.12 33.44 20.27
CA TYR A 112 -12.86 34.88 20.22
C TYR A 112 -12.87 35.55 21.60
N SER A 113 -12.97 34.76 22.67
CA SER A 113 -13.01 35.21 24.06
C SER A 113 -11.88 34.61 24.89
N CYS A 114 -11.65 35.15 26.09
CA CYS A 114 -10.68 34.63 27.05
C CYS A 114 -11.36 33.67 28.04
N ALA A 115 -10.58 32.75 28.59
CA ALA A 115 -11.01 31.94 29.73
C ALA A 115 -10.52 32.58 31.04
N TYR A 116 -11.39 32.73 32.03
CA TYR A 116 -11.03 33.21 33.36
C TYR A 116 -10.68 32.05 34.29
N ILE A 117 -9.57 32.19 35.00
CA ILE A 117 -9.14 31.33 36.11
C ILE A 117 -8.30 32.20 37.07
N THR A 118 -8.35 31.94 38.36
CA THR A 118 -7.50 32.67 39.31
C THR A 118 -6.03 32.27 39.11
N PRO A 119 -5.06 33.21 39.22
CA PRO A 119 -3.64 32.89 39.01
C PRO A 119 -3.14 31.73 39.88
N GLU A 120 -3.58 31.65 41.13
CA GLU A 120 -3.19 30.62 42.08
C GLU A 120 -3.75 29.24 41.70
N GLU A 121 -4.98 29.18 41.17
CA GLU A 121 -5.54 27.93 40.66
C GLU A 121 -4.90 27.50 39.35
N ASP A 122 -4.58 28.45 38.47
CA ASP A 122 -3.94 28.19 37.19
C ASP A 122 -2.53 27.59 37.37
N ILE A 123 -1.75 28.14 38.30
CA ILE A 123 -0.44 27.58 38.69
C ILE A 123 -0.62 26.16 39.24
N ARG A 124 -1.54 25.97 40.20
CA ARG A 124 -1.80 24.64 40.80
C ARG A 124 -2.26 23.62 39.78
N LEU A 125 -3.10 24.02 38.83
CA LEU A 125 -3.58 23.17 37.74
C LEU A 125 -2.43 22.76 36.82
N ALA A 126 -1.60 23.71 36.39
CA ALA A 126 -0.45 23.46 35.52
C ALA A 126 0.58 22.55 36.20
N GLU A 127 0.89 22.79 37.48
CA GLU A 127 1.78 21.97 38.31
C GLU A 127 1.23 20.55 38.49
N TYR A 128 -0.06 20.43 38.85
CA TYR A 128 -0.69 19.12 38.99
C TYR A 128 -0.59 18.34 37.69
N LEU A 129 -0.94 18.93 36.54
CA LEU A 129 -0.90 18.26 35.25
C LEU A 129 0.52 18.05 34.71
N GLY A 130 1.50 18.84 35.15
CA GLY A 130 2.87 18.83 34.64
C GLY A 130 2.96 19.39 33.22
N VAL A 131 2.19 20.45 32.92
CA VAL A 131 2.11 21.08 31.59
C VAL A 131 2.61 22.51 31.64
N THR A 132 3.08 23.03 30.50
CA THR A 132 3.55 24.41 30.37
C THR A 132 2.42 25.39 30.01
N GLN A 133 1.36 24.89 29.38
CA GLN A 133 0.19 25.68 29.00
C GLN A 133 -0.74 25.89 30.19
N LYS A 134 -1.40 27.05 30.21
CA LYS A 134 -2.30 27.49 31.29
C LYS A 134 -3.78 27.26 30.94
N GLY A 135 -4.62 27.22 31.96
CA GLY A 135 -6.08 27.09 31.88
C GLY A 135 -6.56 25.94 30.98
N MET A 136 -7.55 26.23 30.13
CA MET A 136 -8.14 25.26 29.20
C MET A 136 -7.10 24.62 28.25
N LYS A 137 -6.08 25.38 27.83
CA LYS A 137 -5.02 24.86 26.94
C LYS A 137 -4.14 23.84 27.66
N GLY A 138 -3.88 24.04 28.96
CA GLY A 138 -3.16 23.07 29.79
C GLY A 138 -3.91 21.75 29.96
N ILE A 139 -5.21 21.82 30.25
CA ILE A 139 -6.10 20.65 30.31
C ILE A 139 -6.10 19.90 28.99
N TYR A 140 -6.26 20.65 27.89
CA TYR A 140 -6.25 20.11 26.54
C TYR A 140 -4.92 19.39 26.23
N GLN A 141 -3.78 20.04 26.48
CA GLN A 141 -2.45 19.46 26.28
C GLN A 141 -2.29 18.14 27.05
N TYR A 142 -2.73 18.09 28.30
CA TYR A 142 -2.67 16.87 29.11
C TYR A 142 -3.56 15.76 28.53
N GLN A 143 -4.83 16.06 28.22
CA GLN A 143 -5.75 15.10 27.63
C GLN A 143 -5.27 14.57 26.27
N GLN A 144 -4.69 15.44 25.43
CA GLN A 144 -4.08 15.04 24.16
C GLN A 144 -2.92 14.08 24.37
N SER A 145 -2.05 14.32 25.36
CA SER A 145 -0.94 13.39 25.64
C SER A 145 -1.43 11.98 25.99
N ILE A 146 -2.57 11.85 26.70
CA ILE A 146 -3.20 10.55 26.99
C ILE A 146 -3.77 9.92 25.71
N LEU A 147 -4.43 10.71 24.87
CA LEU A 147 -4.99 10.22 23.60
C LEU A 147 -3.89 9.74 22.65
N GLU A 148 -2.81 10.50 22.52
CA GLU A 148 -1.63 10.13 21.73
C GLU A 148 -0.97 8.85 22.22
N GLU A 149 -0.82 8.69 23.54
CA GLU A 149 -0.27 7.47 24.14
C GLU A 149 -1.16 6.25 23.87
N ARG A 150 -2.49 6.38 24.05
CA ARG A 150 -3.45 5.31 23.74
C ARG A 150 -3.42 4.94 22.26
N LEU A 151 -3.29 5.94 21.40
CA LEU A 151 -3.20 5.77 19.95
C LEU A 151 -1.91 5.03 19.59
N GLU A 152 -0.78 5.45 20.14
CA GLU A 152 0.52 4.82 19.95
C GLU A 152 0.51 3.37 20.46
N ASN A 153 -0.08 3.10 21.61
CA ASN A 153 -0.22 1.73 22.14
C ASN A 153 -1.08 0.84 21.23
N ARG A 154 -2.16 1.39 20.65
CA ARG A 154 -2.98 0.67 19.67
C ARG A 154 -2.17 0.34 18.42
N TYR A 155 -1.41 1.32 17.92
CA TYR A 155 -0.58 1.14 16.73
C TYR A 155 0.56 0.16 16.99
N LYS A 156 1.25 0.24 18.13
CA LYS A 156 2.29 -0.72 18.53
C LYS A 156 1.77 -2.15 18.56
N LYS A 157 0.55 -2.40 19.05
CA LYS A 157 -0.07 -3.73 18.99
C LYS A 157 -0.21 -4.22 17.55
N GLU A 158 -0.73 -3.36 16.66
CA GLU A 158 -0.91 -3.68 15.25
C GLU A 158 0.43 -3.91 14.53
N THR A 159 1.41 -3.02 14.74
CA THR A 159 2.71 -3.06 14.06
C THR A 159 3.64 -4.13 14.62
N SER A 160 3.52 -4.50 15.89
CA SER A 160 4.35 -5.56 16.50
C SER A 160 4.17 -6.90 15.81
N LEU A 161 2.94 -7.23 15.37
CA LEU A 161 2.66 -8.44 14.60
C LEU A 161 3.33 -8.39 13.22
N TRP A 162 3.36 -7.21 12.60
CA TRP A 162 4.00 -7.02 11.31
C TRP A 162 5.52 -7.10 11.45
N GLU A 163 6.10 -6.44 12.44
CA GLU A 163 7.54 -6.45 12.72
C GLU A 163 8.03 -7.86 13.05
N ALA A 164 7.27 -8.63 13.84
CA ALA A 164 7.57 -10.04 14.10
C ALA A 164 7.60 -10.87 12.80
N ALA A 165 6.61 -10.68 11.92
CA ALA A 165 6.60 -11.35 10.61
C ALA A 165 7.76 -10.91 9.72
N MET A 166 8.08 -9.61 9.68
CA MET A 166 9.17 -9.06 8.86
C MET A 166 10.56 -9.51 9.34
N LYS A 167 10.73 -9.79 10.63
CA LYS A 167 12.00 -10.28 11.20
C LYS A 167 12.40 -11.66 10.66
N LEU A 168 11.44 -12.49 10.27
CA LEU A 168 11.67 -13.82 9.71
C LEU A 168 11.96 -13.80 8.20
N VAL A 169 11.85 -12.64 7.55
CA VAL A 169 12.05 -12.53 6.10
C VAL A 169 13.53 -12.70 5.77
N PRO A 170 13.91 -13.66 4.92
CA PRO A 170 15.30 -13.85 4.54
C PRO A 170 15.85 -12.65 3.76
N ASP A 171 17.17 -12.47 3.82
CA ASP A 171 17.86 -11.52 2.96
C ASP A 171 17.75 -11.90 1.48
N VAL A 172 17.90 -10.90 0.61
CA VAL A 172 17.96 -11.14 -0.84
C VAL A 172 19.25 -11.91 -1.19
N PRO A 173 19.22 -12.80 -2.20
CA PRO A 173 20.42 -13.48 -2.68
C PRO A 173 21.55 -12.50 -3.04
N LYS A 174 22.82 -12.89 -2.82
CA LYS A 174 23.99 -12.04 -3.13
C LYS A 174 24.06 -11.61 -4.59
N ASP A 175 23.57 -12.44 -5.51
CA ASP A 175 23.51 -12.18 -6.94
C ASP A 175 22.21 -11.49 -7.39
N TRP A 176 21.32 -11.10 -6.47
CA TRP A 176 19.99 -10.55 -6.77
C TRP A 176 20.05 -9.37 -7.72
N LEU A 177 20.81 -8.30 -7.38
CA LEU A 177 20.91 -7.12 -8.23
C LEU A 177 21.52 -7.41 -9.60
N ARG A 178 22.50 -8.33 -9.66
CA ARG A 178 23.08 -8.79 -10.93
C ARG A 178 22.05 -9.52 -11.79
N TRP A 179 21.24 -10.37 -11.16
CA TRP A 179 20.15 -11.07 -11.85
C TRP A 179 19.06 -10.11 -12.31
N VAL A 180 18.64 -9.14 -11.48
CA VAL A 180 17.67 -8.10 -11.86
C VAL A 180 18.21 -7.31 -13.05
N ASN A 181 19.48 -6.90 -13.01
CA ASN A 181 20.10 -6.21 -14.12
C ASN A 181 20.14 -7.05 -15.39
N ARG A 182 20.28 -8.38 -15.32
CA ARG A 182 20.45 -9.20 -16.53
C ARG A 182 19.15 -9.79 -17.06
N HIS A 183 18.22 -10.12 -16.19
CA HIS A 183 17.03 -10.92 -16.53
C HIS A 183 15.72 -10.26 -16.09
N GLY A 184 15.78 -9.30 -15.17
CA GLY A 184 14.60 -8.57 -14.70
C GLY A 184 14.18 -7.42 -15.61
N LEU A 185 15.13 -6.83 -16.34
CA LEU A 185 14.93 -5.62 -17.15
C LEU A 185 15.05 -5.92 -18.64
N ASN A 186 13.99 -5.61 -19.38
CA ASN A 186 13.90 -5.94 -20.81
C ASN A 186 14.59 -4.93 -21.73
N GLU A 187 14.53 -3.65 -21.39
CA GLU A 187 15.08 -2.61 -22.25
C GLU A 187 16.59 -2.59 -22.16
N ASN A 188 17.24 -2.85 -23.29
CA ASN A 188 18.69 -2.77 -23.41
C ASN A 188 19.02 -1.84 -24.58
N PHE A 189 20.20 -1.22 -24.50
CA PHE A 189 20.70 -0.26 -25.46
C PHE A 189 22.10 -0.61 -25.98
N ILE A 190 22.37 -0.21 -27.23
CA ILE A 190 23.73 -0.06 -27.75
C ILE A 190 24.04 1.42 -27.84
N PHE A 191 24.97 1.89 -27.01
CA PHE A 191 25.42 3.27 -26.99
C PHE A 191 26.60 3.48 -27.93
N TYR A 192 26.51 4.47 -28.81
CA TYR A 192 27.57 4.75 -29.79
C TYR A 192 27.85 6.24 -29.93
N ASP A 193 29.08 6.57 -30.31
CA ASP A 193 29.50 7.95 -30.58
C ASP A 193 28.99 8.39 -31.96
N TYR A 194 28.40 9.58 -32.03
CA TYR A 194 27.80 10.06 -33.26
C TYR A 194 28.89 10.51 -34.24
N SER A 195 29.12 9.74 -35.31
CA SER A 195 30.05 10.06 -36.39
C SER A 195 29.49 9.58 -37.74
N LYS A 196 30.03 10.09 -38.86
CA LYS A 196 29.61 9.65 -40.21
C LYS A 196 29.86 8.15 -40.44
N ASN A 197 30.87 7.58 -39.78
CA ASN A 197 31.29 6.17 -39.90
C ASN A 197 31.39 5.50 -38.52
N VAL A 198 30.25 5.27 -37.87
CA VAL A 198 30.20 4.53 -36.59
C VAL A 198 30.59 3.08 -36.82
N LYS A 199 31.71 2.65 -36.22
CA LYS A 199 32.20 1.27 -36.30
C LYS A 199 31.91 0.45 -35.05
N GLU A 200 31.78 1.11 -33.90
CA GLU A 200 31.71 0.46 -32.59
C GLU A 200 30.64 1.10 -31.70
N GLY A 201 30.13 0.32 -30.76
CA GLY A 201 29.22 0.77 -29.71
C GLY A 201 29.28 -0.15 -28.49
N PHE A 202 28.84 0.34 -27.34
CA PHE A 202 28.77 -0.44 -26.11
C PHE A 202 27.38 -1.08 -25.97
N CYS A 203 27.32 -2.40 -25.97
CA CYS A 203 26.10 -3.16 -25.73
C CYS A 203 25.87 -3.35 -24.24
N THR A 204 24.77 -2.82 -23.72
CA THR A 204 24.40 -2.94 -22.29
C THR A 204 23.97 -4.34 -21.87
N TRP A 205 23.62 -5.23 -22.81
CA TRP A 205 23.24 -6.60 -22.49
C TRP A 205 24.44 -7.53 -22.26
N CYS A 206 25.39 -7.53 -23.19
CA CYS A 206 26.59 -8.35 -23.09
C CYS A 206 27.76 -7.62 -22.42
N GLU A 207 27.58 -6.33 -22.09
CA GLU A 207 28.56 -5.46 -21.43
C GLU A 207 29.90 -5.39 -22.18
N LYS A 208 29.86 -5.44 -23.51
CA LYS A 208 31.04 -5.42 -24.39
C LYS A 208 30.95 -4.31 -25.42
N ILE A 209 32.10 -3.88 -25.91
CA ILE A 209 32.19 -3.10 -27.15
C ILE A 209 31.91 -4.07 -28.30
N VAL A 210 30.97 -3.69 -29.15
CA VAL A 210 30.48 -4.50 -30.26
C VAL A 210 30.58 -3.71 -31.56
N PRO A 211 30.86 -4.38 -32.68
CA PRO A 211 30.82 -3.74 -33.98
C PRO A 211 29.38 -3.32 -34.31
N VAL A 212 29.23 -2.13 -34.91
CA VAL A 212 27.93 -1.60 -35.32
C VAL A 212 27.99 -1.20 -36.79
N LYS A 213 26.97 -1.56 -37.56
CA LYS A 213 26.81 -1.17 -38.97
C LYS A 213 25.53 -0.35 -39.13
N LYS A 214 25.62 0.82 -39.77
CA LYS A 214 24.48 1.70 -40.07
C LYS A 214 23.61 2.05 -38.84
N ALA A 215 24.24 2.36 -37.70
CA ALA A 215 23.55 2.74 -36.47
C ALA A 215 22.69 4.01 -36.65
N ARG A 216 21.38 3.92 -36.38
CA ARG A 216 20.50 5.10 -36.33
C ARG A 216 19.89 5.24 -34.94
N HIS A 217 19.87 6.46 -34.41
CA HIS A 217 19.33 6.73 -33.08
C HIS A 217 17.86 6.28 -32.99
N ASN A 218 17.50 5.62 -31.88
CA ASN A 218 16.19 5.02 -31.58
C ASN A 218 15.74 3.86 -32.47
N THR A 219 16.57 3.40 -33.41
CA THR A 219 16.27 2.20 -34.20
C THR A 219 16.65 0.93 -33.45
N TYR A 220 15.94 -0.17 -33.71
CA TYR A 220 16.30 -1.48 -33.20
C TYR A 220 17.22 -2.19 -34.19
N GLY A 221 18.21 -2.91 -33.67
CA GLY A 221 18.98 -3.88 -34.44
C GLY A 221 19.39 -5.05 -33.57
N THR A 222 20.09 -6.00 -34.18
CA THR A 222 20.57 -7.20 -33.49
C THR A 222 22.04 -7.02 -33.14
N CYS A 223 22.39 -7.23 -31.87
CA CYS A 223 23.79 -7.22 -31.45
C CYS A 223 24.53 -8.42 -32.06
N ILE A 224 25.61 -8.16 -32.80
CA ILE A 224 26.40 -9.23 -33.45
C ILE A 224 27.04 -10.18 -32.41
N CYS A 225 27.43 -9.67 -31.25
CA CYS A 225 28.10 -10.49 -30.23
C CYS A 225 27.16 -11.35 -29.39
N CYS A 226 25.90 -10.94 -29.17
CA CYS A 226 24.98 -11.68 -28.29
C CYS A 226 23.66 -12.08 -28.95
N GLY A 227 23.40 -11.67 -30.19
CA GLY A 227 22.18 -12.02 -30.93
C GLY A 227 20.89 -11.35 -30.41
N HIS A 228 20.97 -10.50 -29.39
CA HIS A 228 19.77 -9.86 -28.82
C HIS A 228 19.34 -8.65 -29.64
N ARG A 229 18.01 -8.48 -29.79
CA ARG A 229 17.40 -7.29 -30.38
C ARG A 229 17.48 -6.14 -29.37
N ILE A 230 18.21 -5.09 -29.73
CA ILE A 230 18.62 -4.00 -28.84
C ILE A 230 18.44 -2.65 -29.56
N GLN A 231 18.05 -1.61 -28.81
CA GLN A 231 17.84 -0.27 -29.38
C GLN A 231 19.16 0.52 -29.42
N TYR A 232 19.45 1.19 -30.54
CA TYR A 232 20.61 2.06 -30.69
C TYR A 232 20.36 3.45 -30.09
N LYS A 233 21.34 3.95 -29.31
CA LYS A 233 21.30 5.28 -28.68
C LYS A 233 22.62 6.02 -28.93
N ALA A 234 22.58 7.05 -29.77
CA ALA A 234 23.70 7.98 -29.94
C ALA A 234 23.97 8.75 -28.64
N LYS A 235 25.21 8.69 -28.10
CA LYS A 235 25.57 9.29 -26.79
C LYS A 235 25.26 10.79 -26.69
N GLY A 236 25.49 11.54 -27.78
CA GLY A 236 25.23 12.98 -27.85
C GLY A 236 23.74 13.37 -27.88
N LYS A 237 22.85 12.44 -28.26
CA LYS A 237 21.39 12.67 -28.34
C LYS A 237 20.61 12.00 -27.21
N ALA A 238 21.18 11.01 -26.53
CA ALA A 238 20.48 10.21 -25.53
C ALA A 238 20.18 10.97 -24.23
N GLY A 239 21.03 11.93 -23.85
CA GLY A 239 20.85 12.71 -22.62
C GLY A 239 20.75 11.83 -21.37
N ARG A 240 19.85 12.19 -20.45
CA ARG A 240 19.47 11.33 -19.32
C ARG A 240 18.42 10.34 -19.79
N LEU A 241 18.66 9.05 -19.58
CA LEU A 241 17.76 7.99 -20.04
C LEU A 241 17.34 7.12 -18.85
N CYS A 242 16.06 6.76 -18.82
CA CYS A 242 15.53 5.80 -17.88
C CYS A 242 14.84 4.67 -18.64
N THR A 243 15.06 3.42 -18.24
CA THR A 243 14.29 2.30 -18.81
C THR A 243 12.85 2.35 -18.34
N LYS A 244 11.95 1.61 -18.98
CA LYS A 244 10.67 1.28 -18.38
C LYS A 244 10.84 0.62 -17.01
N GLU A 245 9.89 0.93 -16.15
CA GLU A 245 9.73 0.30 -14.85
C GLU A 245 9.19 -1.12 -15.03
N GLU A 246 9.85 -2.10 -14.44
CA GLU A 246 9.51 -3.52 -14.56
C GLU A 246 9.32 -4.15 -13.18
N GLN A 247 8.41 -5.12 -13.11
CA GLN A 247 8.20 -5.91 -11.91
C GLN A 247 9.09 -7.14 -11.92
N VAL A 248 9.68 -7.45 -10.77
CA VAL A 248 10.48 -8.66 -10.56
C VAL A 248 10.13 -9.31 -9.23
N TYR A 249 10.15 -10.65 -9.22
CA TYR A 249 9.70 -11.45 -8.08
C TYR A 249 10.82 -12.35 -7.55
N LEU A 250 10.89 -12.43 -6.23
CA LEU A 250 11.81 -13.27 -5.49
C LEU A 250 11.01 -14.20 -4.55
N PRO A 251 10.77 -15.46 -4.96
CA PRO A 251 10.19 -16.46 -4.08
C PRO A 251 11.29 -17.03 -3.15
N GLN A 252 11.03 -17.12 -1.84
CA GLN A 252 11.97 -17.65 -0.84
C GLN A 252 11.25 -18.51 0.21
N LYS A 253 11.96 -19.40 0.89
CA LYS A 253 11.41 -20.15 2.02
C LYS A 253 11.14 -19.18 3.18
N TYR A 254 10.02 -19.36 3.87
CA TYR A 254 9.65 -18.54 5.04
C TYR A 254 9.05 -19.44 6.13
N GLY A 255 9.85 -19.81 7.14
CA GLY A 255 9.45 -20.88 8.07
C GLY A 255 9.12 -22.17 7.31
N ASP A 256 7.95 -22.75 7.59
CA ASP A 256 7.39 -23.88 6.83
C ASP A 256 6.55 -23.44 5.62
N GLY A 257 6.44 -22.14 5.41
CA GLY A 257 5.72 -21.50 4.31
C GLY A 257 6.62 -20.99 3.19
N LEU A 258 6.09 -20.04 2.44
CA LEU A 258 6.71 -19.38 1.30
C LEU A 258 6.53 -17.87 1.45
N ILE A 259 7.53 -17.09 1.06
CA ILE A 259 7.35 -15.66 0.83
C ILE A 259 7.63 -15.34 -0.64
N ILE A 260 6.73 -14.59 -1.26
CA ILE A 260 6.92 -14.02 -2.60
C ILE A 260 7.10 -12.52 -2.43
N ARG A 261 8.32 -12.06 -2.67
CA ARG A 261 8.70 -10.65 -2.57
C ARG A 261 8.62 -10.02 -3.96
N GLN A 262 7.97 -8.88 -4.05
CA GLN A 262 7.81 -8.10 -5.26
C GLN A 262 8.70 -6.87 -5.20
N PHE A 263 9.42 -6.61 -6.29
CA PHE A 263 10.25 -5.44 -6.44
C PHE A 263 9.90 -4.73 -7.74
N THR A 264 10.01 -3.41 -7.68
CA THR A 264 10.01 -2.55 -8.84
C THR A 264 11.45 -2.23 -9.21
N ALA A 265 11.83 -2.49 -10.46
CA ALA A 265 13.19 -2.30 -10.95
C ALA A 265 13.26 -1.37 -12.18
N GLN A 266 14.31 -0.55 -12.24
CA GLN A 266 14.55 0.39 -13.34
C GLN A 266 16.06 0.73 -13.44
N ARG A 267 16.55 1.02 -14.66
CA ARG A 267 17.90 1.54 -14.89
C ARG A 267 17.87 3.02 -15.22
N PHE A 268 18.79 3.74 -14.61
CA PHE A 268 19.06 5.15 -14.85
C PHE A 268 20.44 5.31 -15.47
N TYR A 269 20.49 5.95 -16.62
CA TYR A 269 21.72 6.33 -17.31
C TYR A 269 21.89 7.84 -17.20
N GLN A 270 23.05 8.28 -16.69
CA GLN A 270 23.41 9.68 -16.67
C GLN A 270 24.03 10.10 -18.01
N LYS A 271 23.89 11.39 -18.35
CA LYS A 271 24.48 11.94 -19.57
C LYS A 271 26.00 11.77 -19.51
N GLY A 272 26.56 11.02 -20.47
CA GLY A 272 28.00 10.75 -20.55
C GLY A 272 28.43 9.43 -19.90
N GLU A 273 27.65 8.91 -18.95
CA GLU A 273 27.98 7.70 -18.17
C GLU A 273 27.07 6.52 -18.55
N TYR A 274 27.16 6.07 -19.81
CA TYR A 274 26.28 5.04 -20.34
C TYR A 274 26.75 3.60 -20.09
N LYS A 275 28.00 3.43 -19.62
CA LYS A 275 28.59 2.11 -19.32
C LYS A 275 28.23 1.61 -17.91
N THR A 276 27.93 2.53 -17.00
CA THR A 276 27.73 2.27 -15.56
C THR A 276 26.36 2.80 -15.12
N PRO A 277 25.25 2.14 -15.50
CA PRO A 277 23.92 2.58 -15.10
C PRO A 277 23.72 2.42 -13.57
N LYS A 278 22.98 3.36 -12.98
CA LYS A 278 22.44 3.18 -11.64
C LYS A 278 21.18 2.33 -11.72
N ILE A 279 21.13 1.24 -10.97
CA ILE A 279 19.95 0.37 -10.89
C ILE A 279 19.17 0.78 -9.65
N MET A 280 17.89 1.09 -9.83
CA MET A 280 16.93 1.20 -8.74
C MET A 280 16.17 -0.11 -8.67
N CYS A 281 16.15 -0.73 -7.50
CA CYS A 281 15.39 -1.94 -7.23
C CYS A 281 14.80 -1.80 -5.83
N ASN A 282 13.53 -1.43 -5.77
CA ASN A 282 12.83 -1.16 -4.52
C ASN A 282 11.82 -2.27 -4.27
N GLU A 283 11.85 -2.84 -3.07
CA GLU A 283 10.84 -3.80 -2.66
C GLU A 283 9.52 -3.07 -2.38
N THR A 284 8.45 -3.47 -3.06
CA THR A 284 7.15 -2.79 -3.00
C THR A 284 6.10 -3.63 -2.27
N GLY A 285 6.18 -4.96 -2.37
CA GLY A 285 5.20 -5.88 -1.82
C GLY A 285 5.80 -7.19 -1.32
N ARG A 286 5.15 -7.80 -0.34
CA ARG A 286 5.45 -9.14 0.17
C ARG A 286 4.14 -9.91 0.30
N VAL A 287 4.12 -11.15 -0.17
CA VAL A 287 3.02 -12.07 0.11
C VAL A 287 3.59 -13.26 0.84
N ILE A 288 3.15 -13.45 2.08
CA ILE A 288 3.56 -14.58 2.91
C ILE A 288 2.47 -15.63 2.81
N TYR A 289 2.84 -16.83 2.39
CA TYR A 289 1.98 -18.00 2.33
C TYR A 289 2.34 -18.94 3.48
N ASP A 290 1.32 -19.39 4.21
CA ASP A 290 1.49 -20.46 5.19
C ASP A 290 1.68 -21.83 4.52
N LYS A 291 1.79 -22.90 5.32
CA LYS A 291 1.94 -24.28 4.82
C LYS A 291 0.77 -24.76 3.94
N ASN A 292 -0.40 -24.14 4.07
CA ASN A 292 -1.61 -24.45 3.31
C ASN A 292 -1.79 -23.51 2.10
N LEU A 293 -0.79 -22.68 1.79
CA LEU A 293 -0.86 -21.64 0.77
C LEU A 293 -1.95 -20.58 1.03
N THR A 294 -2.31 -20.35 2.30
CA THR A 294 -3.12 -19.19 2.68
C THR A 294 -2.23 -17.96 2.71
N ASP A 295 -2.60 -16.92 1.98
CA ASP A 295 -1.77 -15.75 1.78
C ASP A 295 -2.01 -14.66 2.85
N THR A 296 -0.99 -13.85 3.06
CA THR A 296 -1.08 -12.59 3.78
C THR A 296 -0.23 -11.55 3.05
N GLN A 297 -0.91 -10.61 2.39
CA GLN A 297 -0.30 -9.50 1.68
C GLN A 297 0.23 -8.43 2.65
N TYR A 298 1.39 -7.89 2.32
CA TYR A 298 1.97 -6.68 2.87
C TYR A 298 2.49 -5.77 1.75
N TYR A 299 2.49 -4.46 2.00
CA TYR A 299 3.10 -3.46 1.12
C TYR A 299 3.96 -2.50 1.93
N TYR A 300 4.97 -1.89 1.30
CA TYR A 300 5.84 -0.93 1.97
C TYR A 300 5.37 0.50 1.72
N GLY A 301 4.81 1.18 2.72
CA GLY A 301 4.20 2.49 2.56
C GLY A 301 4.11 3.33 3.83
N ARG A 302 3.54 4.53 3.71
CA ARG A 302 3.39 5.48 4.82
C ARG A 302 2.21 5.10 5.71
N TYR A 303 2.48 4.69 6.95
CA TYR A 303 1.45 4.22 7.88
C TYR A 303 0.95 5.36 8.79
N LYS A 304 -0.34 5.71 8.69
CA LYS A 304 -1.03 6.69 9.56
C LYS A 304 -0.22 7.97 9.82
N GLN A 305 0.46 8.46 8.79
CA GLN A 305 1.38 9.62 8.80
C GLN A 305 2.62 9.51 9.71
N ARG A 306 2.89 8.36 10.34
CA ARG A 306 4.01 8.14 11.29
C ARG A 306 5.26 7.49 10.68
N GLY A 307 5.41 7.57 9.35
CA GLY A 307 6.59 7.09 8.62
C GLY A 307 6.33 5.86 7.75
N TYR A 308 7.36 5.48 6.99
CA TYR A 308 7.32 4.35 6.07
C TYR A 308 7.62 3.02 6.78
N ARG A 309 6.83 1.99 6.49
CA ARG A 309 7.01 0.62 7.03
C ARG A 309 6.24 -0.40 6.20
N TRP A 310 6.41 -1.68 6.52
CA TRP A 310 5.56 -2.77 6.01
C TRP A 310 4.18 -2.73 6.68
N ILE A 311 3.13 -2.71 5.88
CA ILE A 311 1.72 -2.60 6.30
C ILE A 311 0.97 -3.81 5.76
N LYS A 312 0.17 -4.47 6.60
CA LYS A 312 -0.68 -5.60 6.18
C LYS A 312 -1.83 -5.11 5.30
N GLY A 313 -2.11 -5.85 4.23
CA GLY A 313 -3.21 -5.59 3.29
C GLY A 313 -2.73 -4.97 1.99
N TYR A 314 -3.63 -4.26 1.31
CA TYR A 314 -3.37 -3.57 0.06
C TYR A 314 -3.33 -2.06 0.29
N PRO A 315 -2.54 -1.32 -0.51
CA PRO A 315 -2.53 0.13 -0.48
C PRO A 315 -3.94 0.66 -0.79
N SER A 316 -4.39 1.65 -0.02
CA SER A 316 -5.67 2.31 -0.27
C SER A 316 -5.62 3.08 -1.59
N TYR A 317 -6.61 2.87 -2.46
CA TYR A 317 -6.82 3.69 -3.65
C TYR A 317 -7.04 5.16 -3.24
N SER A 318 -6.23 6.08 -3.76
CA SER A 318 -6.50 7.51 -3.62
C SER A 318 -7.40 7.97 -4.76
N PHE A 319 -8.68 8.18 -4.46
CA PHE A 319 -9.65 8.73 -5.40
C PHE A 319 -9.19 10.05 -6.03
N PHE A 320 -8.48 10.89 -5.27
CA PHE A 320 -8.01 12.20 -5.74
C PHE A 320 -6.83 12.14 -6.72
N TYR A 321 -6.01 11.08 -6.67
CA TYR A 321 -4.82 10.97 -7.52
C TYR A 321 -5.01 10.00 -8.68
N GLY A 322 -6.13 9.27 -8.76
CA GLY A 322 -6.49 8.46 -9.93
C GLY A 322 -5.57 7.25 -10.22
N TYR A 323 -4.63 6.93 -9.33
CA TYR A 323 -3.70 5.82 -9.49
C TYR A 323 -3.60 4.98 -8.21
N ASN A 324 -3.51 3.66 -8.38
CA ASN A 324 -3.03 2.78 -7.33
C ASN A 324 -1.54 3.07 -7.10
N ASP A 325 -1.18 3.42 -5.87
CA ASP A 325 0.18 3.86 -5.49
C ASP A 325 1.23 2.74 -5.71
N TYR A 326 0.77 1.50 -5.94
CA TYR A 326 1.61 0.35 -6.24
C TYR A 326 0.99 -0.53 -7.33
N LYS A 327 1.79 -0.89 -8.33
CA LYS A 327 1.51 -1.94 -9.32
C LYS A 327 1.69 -3.34 -8.68
N LEU A 328 1.04 -3.59 -7.55
CA LEU A 328 1.11 -4.90 -6.90
C LEU A 328 0.62 -5.99 -7.85
N ASN A 329 1.30 -7.13 -7.84
CA ASN A 329 0.94 -8.31 -8.61
C ASN A 329 0.91 -8.11 -10.14
N HIS A 330 1.56 -7.07 -10.68
CA HIS A 330 1.72 -6.97 -12.13
C HIS A 330 2.70 -8.04 -12.67
N ALA A 331 2.45 -8.54 -13.87
CA ALA A 331 3.30 -9.56 -14.49
C ALA A 331 4.77 -9.13 -14.58
N GLY A 332 5.67 -9.98 -14.09
CA GLY A 332 7.09 -9.67 -13.95
C GLY A 332 7.99 -10.89 -14.08
N ALA A 333 9.30 -10.66 -14.16
CA ALA A 333 10.28 -11.75 -14.21
C ALA A 333 10.45 -12.38 -12.83
N VAL A 334 10.58 -13.71 -12.76
CA VAL A 334 10.69 -14.44 -11.49
C VAL A 334 12.08 -15.06 -11.34
N TYR A 335 12.70 -14.88 -10.18
CA TYR A 335 14.00 -15.45 -9.87
C TYR A 335 13.93 -16.95 -9.66
N LYS A 336 14.59 -17.68 -10.56
CA LYS A 336 14.41 -19.13 -10.70
C LYS A 336 15.26 -19.96 -9.73
N ARG A 337 16.34 -19.42 -9.16
CA ARG A 337 17.34 -20.24 -8.43
C ARG A 337 16.82 -20.81 -7.12
N THR A 338 15.86 -20.15 -6.47
CA THR A 338 15.21 -20.64 -5.24
C THR A 338 14.09 -21.65 -5.52
N VAL A 339 13.55 -21.67 -6.74
CA VAL A 339 12.36 -22.44 -7.10
C VAL A 339 12.54 -23.96 -6.95
N PRO A 340 13.66 -24.60 -7.31
CA PRO A 340 13.82 -26.05 -7.12
C PRO A 340 13.73 -26.51 -5.66
N ALA A 341 14.23 -25.70 -4.71
CA ALA A 341 14.09 -25.99 -3.28
C ALA A 341 12.63 -25.84 -2.82
N LEU A 342 11.95 -24.78 -3.28
CA LEU A 342 10.55 -24.53 -2.98
C LEU A 342 9.62 -25.57 -3.58
N SER A 343 9.92 -26.07 -4.79
CA SER A 343 9.20 -27.14 -5.46
C SER A 343 9.19 -28.42 -4.64
N ARG A 344 10.34 -28.80 -4.04
CA ARG A 344 10.43 -29.99 -3.17
C ARG A 344 9.69 -29.84 -1.85
N HIS A 345 9.38 -28.62 -1.42
CA HIS A 345 8.82 -28.33 -0.11
C HIS A 345 7.32 -28.01 -0.15
N ILE A 346 6.94 -26.94 -0.85
CA ILE A 346 5.58 -26.37 -0.79
C ILE A 346 4.93 -26.17 -2.17
N LEU A 347 5.72 -26.12 -3.26
CA LEU A 347 5.21 -25.82 -4.61
C LEU A 347 5.04 -27.06 -5.51
N ASN A 348 5.22 -28.29 -5.00
CA ASN A 348 5.12 -29.52 -5.81
C ASN A 348 3.73 -29.72 -6.45
N ARG A 349 2.67 -29.27 -5.78
CA ARG A 349 1.26 -29.40 -6.20
C ARG A 349 0.64 -28.11 -6.72
N THR A 350 1.46 -27.19 -7.24
CA THR A 350 0.94 -25.91 -7.75
C THR A 350 1.12 -25.73 -9.24
N GLY A 351 2.10 -26.38 -9.87
CA GLY A 351 2.45 -26.10 -11.27
C GLY A 351 3.22 -24.78 -11.46
N LEU A 352 3.36 -23.97 -10.40
CA LEU A 352 4.10 -22.70 -10.44
C LEU A 352 5.58 -22.89 -10.82
N PRO A 353 6.31 -23.92 -10.35
CA PRO A 353 7.69 -24.16 -10.79
C PRO A 353 7.81 -24.36 -12.31
N GLN A 354 6.87 -25.09 -12.90
CA GLN A 354 6.78 -25.31 -14.34
C GLN A 354 6.49 -23.99 -15.06
N LEU A 355 5.55 -23.17 -14.54
CA LEU A 355 5.24 -21.86 -15.10
C LEU A 355 6.44 -20.90 -15.04
N ILE A 356 7.15 -20.84 -13.93
CA ILE A 356 8.36 -20.01 -13.80
C ILE A 356 9.46 -20.48 -14.76
N SER A 357 9.56 -21.79 -15.01
CA SER A 357 10.58 -22.33 -15.90
C SER A 357 10.46 -21.82 -17.34
N THR A 358 9.24 -21.51 -17.81
CA THR A 358 8.97 -21.03 -19.18
C THR A 358 9.67 -19.72 -19.51
N GLY A 359 9.91 -18.87 -18.49
CA GLY A 359 10.47 -17.54 -18.68
C GLY A 359 9.45 -16.47 -19.05
N TYR A 360 8.15 -16.80 -19.09
CA TYR A 360 7.11 -15.79 -19.19
C TYR A 360 7.14 -14.84 -17.99
N LYS A 361 6.78 -13.58 -18.25
CA LYS A 361 6.48 -12.63 -17.18
C LYS A 361 5.12 -13.00 -16.60
N ILE A 362 5.10 -13.26 -15.30
CA ILE A 362 3.91 -13.72 -14.59
C ILE A 362 3.77 -12.97 -13.27
N SER A 363 2.57 -12.97 -12.72
CA SER A 363 2.32 -12.65 -11.32
C SER A 363 2.21 -13.98 -10.57
N PRO A 364 3.22 -14.37 -9.78
CA PRO A 364 3.15 -15.61 -9.01
C PRO A 364 1.98 -15.62 -8.03
N ASN A 365 1.63 -14.45 -7.49
CA ASN A 365 0.54 -14.30 -6.53
C ASN A 365 -0.82 -14.48 -7.19
N ASP A 366 -1.05 -13.87 -8.36
CA ASP A 366 -2.31 -14.06 -9.08
C ASP A 366 -2.47 -15.50 -9.54
N TYR A 367 -1.36 -16.15 -9.94
CA TYR A 367 -1.39 -17.57 -10.30
C TYR A 367 -1.78 -18.45 -9.10
N LEU A 368 -1.18 -18.24 -7.92
CA LEU A 368 -1.52 -19.03 -6.73
C LEU A 368 -2.95 -18.77 -6.25
N SER A 369 -3.42 -17.52 -6.33
CA SER A 369 -4.80 -17.14 -6.01
C SER A 369 -5.78 -17.80 -6.98
N GLY A 370 -5.53 -17.67 -8.29
CA GLY A 370 -6.36 -18.29 -9.32
C GLY A 370 -6.34 -19.82 -9.27
N LEU A 371 -5.23 -20.44 -8.86
CA LEU A 371 -5.14 -21.89 -8.68
C LEU A 371 -6.09 -22.39 -7.59
N ALA A 372 -6.31 -21.61 -6.52
CA ALA A 372 -7.24 -21.99 -5.45
C ALA A 372 -8.69 -22.12 -5.96
N GLU A 373 -9.06 -21.29 -6.94
CA GLU A 373 -10.39 -21.30 -7.58
C GLU A 373 -10.48 -22.25 -8.78
N ALA A 374 -9.36 -22.43 -9.50
CA ALA A 374 -9.28 -23.18 -10.75
C ALA A 374 -8.13 -24.22 -10.72
N PRO A 375 -8.32 -25.40 -10.09
CA PRO A 375 -7.30 -26.44 -9.99
C PRO A 375 -6.81 -26.99 -11.35
N TYR A 376 -7.61 -26.85 -12.42
CA TYR A 376 -7.20 -27.25 -13.77
C TYR A 376 -5.98 -26.48 -14.29
N LEU A 377 -5.65 -25.31 -13.75
CA LEU A 377 -4.44 -24.55 -14.10
C LEU A 377 -3.16 -25.37 -13.84
N GLU A 378 -3.10 -26.08 -12.71
CA GLU A 378 -1.98 -26.99 -12.41
C GLU A 378 -1.88 -28.09 -13.47
N ARG A 379 -3.02 -28.69 -13.86
CA ARG A 379 -3.06 -29.74 -14.89
C ARG A 379 -2.55 -29.23 -16.23
N PHE A 380 -2.95 -28.02 -16.63
CA PHE A 380 -2.56 -27.42 -17.91
C PHE A 380 -1.05 -27.21 -17.97
N ILE A 381 -0.48 -26.57 -16.96
CA ILE A 381 0.95 -26.25 -16.97
C ILE A 381 1.82 -27.51 -16.83
N LYS A 382 1.42 -28.49 -16.00
CA LYS A 382 2.11 -29.77 -15.90
C LYS A 382 1.99 -30.61 -17.17
N ALA A 383 0.91 -30.43 -17.93
CA ALA A 383 0.76 -31.01 -19.26
C ALA A 383 1.46 -30.20 -20.36
N GLY A 384 2.27 -29.19 -20.03
CA GLY A 384 3.07 -28.42 -20.98
C GLY A 384 2.29 -27.38 -21.80
N LEU A 385 1.05 -27.07 -21.43
CA LEU A 385 0.21 -26.07 -22.10
C LEU A 385 0.49 -24.67 -21.53
N LYS A 386 1.68 -24.13 -21.80
CA LYS A 386 2.21 -22.96 -21.09
C LYS A 386 1.46 -21.69 -21.42
N HIS A 387 1.36 -21.32 -22.70
CA HIS A 387 0.64 -20.13 -23.14
C HIS A 387 -0.85 -20.22 -22.78
N LEU A 388 -1.47 -21.37 -23.03
CA LEU A 388 -2.86 -21.64 -22.66
C LEU A 388 -3.15 -21.46 -21.16
N THR A 389 -2.21 -21.84 -20.28
CA THR A 389 -2.36 -21.62 -18.83
C THR A 389 -2.47 -20.13 -18.50
N LEU A 390 -1.72 -19.27 -19.20
CA LEU A 390 -1.78 -17.83 -19.00
C LEU A 390 -3.08 -17.22 -19.51
N ASP A 391 -3.61 -17.72 -20.63
CA ASP A 391 -4.92 -17.29 -21.14
C ASP A 391 -6.07 -17.77 -20.25
N ALA A 392 -5.97 -19.00 -19.72
CA ALA A 392 -6.92 -19.55 -18.75
C ALA A 392 -6.94 -18.73 -17.45
N LEU A 393 -5.77 -18.31 -16.94
CA LEU A 393 -5.67 -17.44 -15.77
C LEU A 393 -6.35 -16.07 -15.98
N LYS A 394 -6.39 -15.58 -17.22
CA LYS A 394 -7.10 -14.34 -17.60
C LYS A 394 -8.60 -14.54 -17.82
N GLY A 395 -9.13 -15.73 -17.57
CA GLY A 395 -10.55 -16.06 -17.79
C GLY A 395 -10.95 -16.12 -19.27
N ARG A 396 -10.00 -16.28 -20.19
CA ARG A 396 -10.27 -16.30 -21.64
C ARG A 396 -10.73 -17.65 -22.17
N ILE A 397 -10.64 -18.70 -21.34
CA ILE A 397 -10.87 -20.07 -21.78
C ILE A 397 -11.93 -20.69 -20.90
N GLU A 398 -13.01 -21.12 -21.53
CA GLU A 398 -13.99 -22.00 -20.90
C GLU A 398 -13.46 -23.44 -20.85
N VAL A 399 -13.39 -23.98 -19.63
CA VAL A 399 -12.91 -25.33 -19.34
C VAL A 399 -14.05 -26.11 -18.71
N SER A 400 -14.51 -27.16 -19.39
CA SER A 400 -15.45 -28.12 -18.82
C SER A 400 -14.67 -29.27 -18.22
N GLU A 401 -14.58 -29.37 -16.89
CA GLU A 401 -13.74 -30.40 -16.28
C GLU A 401 -14.16 -31.81 -16.67
N SER A 402 -13.20 -32.59 -17.17
CA SER A 402 -13.36 -33.99 -17.55
C SER A 402 -12.16 -34.82 -17.07
N HIS A 403 -12.34 -36.14 -17.04
CA HIS A 403 -11.30 -37.11 -16.70
C HIS A 403 -10.10 -37.06 -17.65
N SER A 404 -10.27 -36.58 -18.89
CA SER A 404 -9.17 -36.39 -19.84
C SER A 404 -8.98 -34.91 -20.20
N LEU A 405 -7.73 -34.45 -20.20
CA LEU A 405 -7.37 -33.07 -20.53
C LEU A 405 -7.86 -32.64 -21.92
N ALA A 406 -7.73 -33.52 -22.92
CA ALA A 406 -8.21 -33.25 -24.28
C ALA A 406 -9.73 -33.01 -24.32
N LYS A 407 -10.52 -33.84 -23.63
CA LYS A 407 -11.97 -33.64 -23.52
C LYS A 407 -12.31 -32.36 -22.76
N SER A 408 -11.56 -32.01 -21.71
CA SER A 408 -11.79 -30.75 -20.97
C SER A 408 -11.64 -29.52 -21.87
N LEU A 409 -10.78 -29.62 -22.87
CA LEU A 409 -10.53 -28.59 -23.87
C LEU A 409 -11.42 -28.74 -25.12
N GLY A 410 -12.29 -29.76 -25.19
CA GLY A 410 -13.17 -30.01 -26.34
C GLY A 410 -12.45 -30.60 -27.57
N ILE A 411 -11.19 -31.02 -27.45
CA ILE A 411 -10.35 -31.52 -28.55
C ILE A 411 -10.07 -33.03 -28.41
N ASP A 412 -9.16 -33.59 -29.21
CA ASP A 412 -8.65 -34.97 -29.10
C ASP A 412 -7.15 -34.98 -28.78
N GLY A 413 -6.58 -36.17 -28.57
CA GLY A 413 -5.18 -36.33 -28.16
C GLY A 413 -4.17 -35.82 -29.19
N ASN A 414 -4.45 -35.94 -30.49
CA ASN A 414 -3.56 -35.46 -31.54
C ASN A 414 -3.50 -33.93 -31.51
N ARG A 415 -4.66 -33.27 -31.50
CA ARG A 415 -4.78 -31.81 -31.41
C ARG A 415 -4.19 -31.25 -30.12
N LEU A 416 -4.30 -31.97 -29.01
CA LEU A 416 -3.63 -31.62 -27.75
C LEU A 416 -2.10 -31.62 -27.90
N GLY A 417 -1.54 -32.61 -28.62
CA GLY A 417 -0.11 -32.66 -28.92
C GLY A 417 0.35 -31.47 -29.77
N ARG A 418 -0.43 -31.12 -30.81
CA ARG A 418 -0.19 -29.94 -31.65
C ARG A 418 -0.19 -28.64 -30.84
N LEU A 419 -1.20 -28.46 -29.97
CA LEU A 419 -1.31 -27.30 -29.10
C LEU A 419 -0.08 -27.15 -28.18
N ARG A 420 0.40 -28.26 -27.62
CA ARG A 420 1.61 -28.29 -26.77
C ARG A 420 2.88 -27.96 -27.56
N ASN A 421 3.05 -28.55 -28.74
CA ASN A 421 4.27 -28.42 -29.54
C ASN A 421 4.46 -27.01 -30.10
N ASN A 422 3.36 -26.31 -30.36
CA ASN A 422 3.37 -24.94 -30.88
C ASN A 422 3.25 -23.86 -29.79
N ASP A 423 3.16 -24.25 -28.51
CA ASP A 423 2.89 -23.34 -27.38
C ASP A 423 1.66 -22.44 -27.63
N GLY A 424 0.61 -23.05 -28.19
CA GLY A 424 -0.59 -22.34 -28.64
C GLY A 424 -1.44 -21.83 -27.48
N GLY A 425 -2.03 -20.65 -27.66
CA GLY A 425 -2.92 -20.00 -26.71
C GLY A 425 -4.40 -20.27 -27.00
N GLU A 426 -5.25 -19.34 -26.58
CA GLU A 426 -6.71 -19.40 -26.77
C GLU A 426 -7.11 -19.56 -28.25
N LEU A 427 -6.56 -18.74 -29.15
CA LEU A 427 -6.91 -18.76 -30.57
C LEU A 427 -6.50 -20.07 -31.25
N PHE A 428 -5.31 -20.58 -30.92
CA PHE A 428 -4.88 -21.88 -31.41
C PHE A 428 -5.86 -22.98 -30.98
N LEU A 429 -6.32 -22.95 -29.72
CA LEU A 429 -7.33 -23.90 -29.23
C LEU A 429 -8.68 -23.75 -29.97
N ILE A 430 -9.11 -22.53 -30.28
CA ILE A 430 -10.33 -22.28 -31.08
C ILE A 430 -10.21 -22.92 -32.46
N TRP A 431 -9.07 -22.76 -33.13
CA TRP A 431 -8.80 -23.42 -34.42
C TRP A 431 -8.77 -24.95 -34.30
N MET A 432 -8.19 -25.51 -33.22
CA MET A 432 -8.25 -26.95 -32.97
C MET A 432 -9.69 -27.47 -32.79
N ARG A 433 -10.54 -26.72 -32.08
CA ARG A 433 -11.97 -27.05 -31.92
C ARG A 433 -12.72 -26.98 -33.25
N TYR A 434 -12.41 -25.97 -34.08
CA TYR A 434 -12.97 -25.82 -35.42
C TYR A 434 -12.60 -26.98 -36.34
N GLU A 435 -11.31 -27.34 -36.40
CA GLU A 435 -10.81 -28.48 -37.18
C GLU A 435 -11.55 -29.78 -36.81
N LYS A 436 -11.74 -30.04 -35.51
CA LYS A 436 -12.46 -31.21 -35.01
C LYS A 436 -13.92 -31.21 -35.46
N LYS A 437 -14.61 -30.05 -35.39
CA LYS A 437 -16.02 -29.91 -35.79
C LYS A 437 -16.21 -30.08 -37.30
N LYS A 438 -15.30 -29.52 -38.11
CA LYS A 438 -15.39 -29.54 -39.58
C LYS A 438 -14.67 -30.71 -40.23
N ARG A 439 -13.96 -31.54 -39.45
CA ARG A 439 -13.12 -32.65 -39.93
C ARG A 439 -12.11 -32.20 -41.00
N LYS A 440 -11.59 -30.98 -40.85
CA LYS A 440 -10.53 -30.40 -41.70
C LYS A 440 -9.20 -30.42 -40.95
N ASN A 441 -8.10 -30.56 -41.69
CA ASN A 441 -6.75 -30.44 -41.17
C ASN A 441 -6.08 -29.21 -41.78
N ILE A 442 -5.70 -28.26 -40.94
CA ILE A 442 -5.02 -27.01 -41.27
C ILE A 442 -3.59 -27.16 -40.77
N VAL A 443 -2.60 -26.75 -41.55
CA VAL A 443 -1.19 -26.87 -41.16
C VAL A 443 -0.88 -25.95 -39.97
N ASP A 444 -0.08 -26.42 -39.00
CA ASP A 444 0.26 -25.68 -37.78
C ASP A 444 0.81 -24.27 -38.06
N SER A 445 1.67 -24.10 -39.07
CA SER A 445 2.23 -22.80 -39.44
C SER A 445 1.16 -21.77 -39.83
N VAL A 446 0.08 -22.23 -40.44
CA VAL A 446 -1.06 -21.37 -40.83
C VAL A 446 -1.85 -20.97 -39.57
N ILE A 447 -2.02 -21.87 -38.62
CA ILE A 447 -2.71 -21.57 -37.36
C ILE A 447 -1.88 -20.63 -36.49
N CYS A 448 -0.56 -20.83 -36.43
CA CYS A 448 0.35 -19.88 -35.76
C CYS A 448 0.23 -18.49 -36.38
N TYR A 449 0.20 -18.40 -37.72
CA TYR A 449 -0.04 -17.12 -38.40
C TYR A 449 -1.41 -16.52 -38.05
N PHE A 450 -2.47 -17.33 -38.00
CA PHE A 450 -3.79 -16.85 -37.59
C PHE A 450 -3.81 -16.33 -36.16
N GLU A 451 -3.14 -17.01 -35.23
CA GLU A 451 -3.00 -16.55 -33.85
C GLU A 451 -2.19 -15.23 -33.77
N GLU A 452 -1.10 -15.10 -34.52
CA GLU A 452 -0.30 -13.87 -34.58
C GLU A 452 -1.07 -12.68 -35.17
N GLN A 453 -1.99 -12.93 -36.11
CA GLN A 453 -2.79 -11.90 -36.78
C GLN A 453 -4.18 -11.70 -36.16
N ASP A 454 -4.50 -12.37 -35.05
CA ASP A 454 -5.83 -12.34 -34.40
C ASP A 454 -6.98 -12.73 -35.35
N ILE A 455 -6.73 -13.71 -36.22
CA ILE A 455 -7.71 -14.21 -37.20
C ILE A 455 -8.46 -15.39 -36.57
N ARG A 456 -9.78 -15.24 -36.45
CA ARG A 456 -10.67 -16.27 -35.93
C ARG A 456 -11.36 -17.07 -37.05
N PRO A 457 -11.87 -18.27 -36.77
CA PRO A 457 -12.59 -19.06 -37.78
C PRO A 457 -13.77 -18.33 -38.43
N GLU A 458 -14.40 -17.38 -37.74
CA GLU A 458 -15.51 -16.57 -38.27
C GLU A 458 -15.05 -15.57 -39.34
N ASN A 459 -13.76 -15.18 -39.33
CA ASN A 459 -13.19 -14.25 -40.30
C ASN A 459 -12.89 -14.90 -41.65
N ILE A 460 -12.83 -16.24 -41.71
CA ILE A 460 -12.48 -16.98 -42.93
C ILE A 460 -13.64 -17.90 -43.33
N LYS A 461 -14.07 -17.79 -44.59
CA LYS A 461 -14.96 -18.79 -45.20
C LYS A 461 -14.10 -19.94 -45.74
N PHE A 462 -14.22 -21.11 -45.10
CA PHE A 462 -13.43 -22.32 -45.37
C PHE A 462 -14.19 -23.39 -46.13
#